data_AF-A0A353GFN4-F1
#
_entry.id   AF-A0A353GFN4-F1
#
_cell.length_a   1.000
_cell.length_b   1.000
_cell.length_c   1.000
_cell.angle_alpha   90.00
_cell.angle_beta   90.00
_cell.angle_gamma   90.00
#
_symmetry.space_group_name_H-M   'P 1'
#
loop_
_entity.id
_entity.type
_entity.pdbx_description
1 polymer ?
#
loop_
_entity_poly.entity_id
_entity_poly.type
_entity_poly.pdbx_seq_one_letter_code
_entity_poly.pdbx_strand_id
1 'polypeptide(L)'
;MFNYSQRFKSNVAGFTTVLILIVGLECNGAQAGESANKKTPPTNNPVSQAAAPAGQVVFPLKYTSWVEGEREGVNSIDSTQFVKSPCTSFTLGLKLTAPQVIYPVVPCLKDSPLTAVECDETGKALTLYIDLNTNGKLDEGERISADATKDTRNTKRIFSTPDFEIHRDGKTFSYRLGATQWVASDKRPQFDWKVLCAQEGVAMLEGQERRLTIFDTRAGEGNYTAYHQCCVILDKVTSTEKNHPYQILSSLIRVDNQYYDAHFSEDKKNFILTPNLLPQGSLQLSVVSVPHLKTKTSAIGLSGGENNAIALNLLNEQGKPIDLPAMTYRFDCALTYWSDTVGTD
;
A
#
# COMPACT_ATOMS: atom_id res chain seq x y z
N MET A 1 18.99 -15.92 3.19
CA MET A 1 18.40 -15.65 1.87
C MET A 1 17.52 -14.41 1.99
N PHE A 2 18.12 -13.22 1.87
CA PHE A 2 17.48 -11.91 1.80
C PHE A 2 18.36 -11.06 0.89
N ASN A 3 17.78 -10.56 -0.21
CA ASN A 3 18.50 -9.80 -1.23
C ASN A 3 18.74 -8.36 -0.74
N TYR A 4 19.98 -8.07 -0.38
CA TYR A 4 20.52 -6.71 -0.37
C TYR A 4 20.80 -6.30 -1.81
N SER A 5 20.28 -5.15 -2.23
CA SER A 5 20.73 -4.47 -3.45
C SER A 5 22.19 -4.03 -3.26
N GLN A 6 23.14 -4.90 -3.61
CA GLN A 6 24.52 -4.49 -3.81
C GLN A 6 24.59 -3.66 -5.09
N ARG A 7 24.97 -2.39 -4.96
CA ARG A 7 25.47 -1.59 -6.08
C ARG A 7 26.79 -2.20 -6.55
N PHE A 8 26.72 -3.08 -7.55
CA PHE A 8 27.92 -3.51 -8.26
C PHE A 8 28.45 -2.37 -9.12
N LYS A 9 29.75 -2.09 -8.95
CA LYS A 9 30.51 -1.25 -9.88
C LYS A 9 30.45 -1.88 -11.27
N SER A 10 30.08 -1.06 -12.23
CA SER A 10 29.95 -1.38 -13.66
C SER A 10 31.26 -1.95 -14.22
N ASN A 11 31.24 -3.22 -14.63
CA ASN A 11 32.06 -3.70 -15.72
C ASN A 11 31.12 -4.14 -16.83
N VAL A 12 31.21 -3.42 -17.95
CA VAL A 12 30.69 -3.66 -19.31
C VAL A 12 29.72 -4.84 -19.44
N ALA A 13 28.42 -4.55 -19.50
CA ALA A 13 27.40 -5.49 -19.96
C ALA A 13 26.77 -4.92 -21.24
N GLY A 14 26.78 -5.71 -22.30
CA GLY A 14 26.16 -5.37 -23.58
C GLY A 14 24.69 -5.03 -23.41
N PHE A 15 24.25 -3.96 -24.10
CA PHE A 15 22.85 -3.58 -24.18
C PHE A 15 22.06 -4.71 -24.84
N THR A 16 21.28 -5.44 -24.05
CA THR A 16 20.23 -6.30 -24.60
C THR A 16 19.01 -5.42 -24.83
N THR A 17 18.70 -5.15 -26.09
CA THR A 17 17.49 -4.40 -26.47
C THR A 17 16.27 -5.24 -26.13
N VAL A 18 15.48 -4.79 -25.14
CA VAL A 18 14.16 -5.35 -24.88
C VAL A 18 13.17 -4.57 -25.75
N LEU A 19 12.54 -5.26 -26.71
CA LEU A 19 11.43 -4.71 -27.46
C LEU A 19 10.15 -4.90 -26.62
N ILE A 20 9.59 -3.82 -26.09
CA ILE A 20 8.25 -3.85 -25.52
C ILE A 20 7.29 -3.63 -26.68
N LEU A 21 6.62 -4.69 -27.13
CA LEU A 21 5.54 -4.57 -28.11
C LEU A 21 4.26 -4.22 -27.35
N ILE A 22 3.82 -2.97 -27.45
CA ILE A 22 2.49 -2.54 -26.97
C ILE A 22 1.54 -2.62 -28.16
N VAL A 23 0.66 -3.61 -28.17
CA VAL A 23 -0.40 -3.70 -29.18
C VAL A 23 -1.66 -3.10 -28.60
N GLY A 24 -1.98 -1.86 -28.99
CA GLY A 24 -3.31 -1.29 -28.80
C GLY A 24 -4.22 -1.78 -29.93
N LEU A 25 -5.23 -2.58 -29.61
CA LEU A 25 -6.29 -2.89 -30.57
C LEU A 25 -7.36 -1.81 -30.45
N GLU A 26 -7.34 -0.84 -31.37
CA GLU A 26 -8.47 0.05 -31.57
C GLU A 26 -9.61 -0.73 -32.22
N CYS A 27 -10.77 -0.80 -31.56
CA CYS A 27 -12.02 -1.14 -32.24
C CYS A 27 -12.43 0.05 -33.13
N ASN A 28 -11.84 0.17 -34.31
CA ASN A 28 -12.32 1.12 -35.31
C ASN A 28 -13.56 0.58 -36.02
N GLY A 29 -14.61 1.40 -35.95
CA GLY A 29 -15.88 1.21 -36.61
C GLY A 29 -15.74 1.13 -38.13
N ALA A 30 -16.77 0.50 -38.71
CA ALA A 30 -16.89 0.15 -40.11
C ALA A 30 -16.52 1.28 -41.09
N GLN A 31 -15.63 0.97 -42.03
CA GLN A 31 -15.67 1.55 -43.37
C GLN A 31 -16.01 0.46 -44.39
N ALA A 32 -16.96 0.81 -45.24
CA ALA A 32 -17.50 -0.01 -46.31
C ALA A 32 -16.45 -0.26 -47.40
N GLY A 33 -16.33 -1.52 -47.80
CA GLY A 33 -15.62 -1.96 -49.00
C GLY A 33 -16.27 -3.25 -49.49
N GLU A 34 -17.00 -3.14 -50.60
CA GLU A 34 -17.64 -4.26 -51.30
C GLU A 34 -16.62 -5.34 -51.71
N SER A 35 -16.89 -6.59 -51.34
CA SER A 35 -16.67 -7.73 -52.23
C SER A 35 -17.48 -8.95 -51.79
N ALA A 36 -18.04 -9.62 -52.80
CA ALA A 36 -19.11 -10.60 -52.70
C ALA A 36 -18.70 -11.99 -52.20
N ASN A 37 -19.73 -12.71 -51.71
CA ASN A 37 -19.86 -14.16 -51.54
C ASN A 37 -19.04 -14.85 -50.42
N LYS A 38 -19.71 -15.19 -49.31
CA LYS A 38 -20.37 -16.50 -49.12
C LYS A 38 -21.22 -16.47 -47.84
N LYS A 39 -22.46 -16.96 -47.96
CA LYS A 39 -23.49 -17.02 -46.93
C LYS A 39 -23.08 -18.00 -45.81
N THR A 40 -22.91 -17.49 -44.59
CA THR A 40 -22.98 -18.28 -43.34
C THR A 40 -23.91 -17.49 -42.41
N PRO A 41 -24.95 -18.10 -41.80
CA PRO A 41 -25.81 -17.38 -40.88
C PRO A 41 -25.00 -16.93 -39.66
N PRO A 42 -25.10 -15.67 -39.22
CA PRO A 42 -24.51 -15.27 -37.95
C PRO A 42 -25.30 -15.93 -36.82
N THR A 43 -24.63 -16.80 -36.08
CA THR A 43 -25.11 -17.26 -34.78
C THR A 43 -25.13 -16.03 -33.87
N ASN A 44 -26.32 -15.53 -33.58
CA ASN A 44 -26.56 -14.50 -32.57
C ASN A 44 -26.15 -15.07 -31.21
N ASN A 45 -24.89 -14.87 -30.83
CA ASN A 45 -24.54 -14.91 -29.41
C ASN A 45 -25.17 -13.67 -28.79
N PRO A 46 -26.05 -13.81 -27.79
CA PRO A 46 -26.55 -12.65 -27.07
C PRO A 46 -25.35 -11.96 -26.43
N VAL A 47 -25.10 -10.72 -26.86
CA VAL A 47 -24.35 -9.76 -26.06
C VAL A 47 -25.08 -9.71 -24.73
N SER A 48 -24.49 -10.31 -23.70
CA SER A 48 -24.95 -10.19 -22.33
C SER A 48 -24.93 -8.69 -22.03
N GLN A 49 -26.11 -8.05 -22.10
CA GLN A 49 -26.29 -6.71 -21.59
C GLN A 49 -25.97 -6.78 -20.11
N ALA A 50 -24.75 -6.37 -19.76
CA ALA A 50 -24.39 -6.09 -18.39
C ALA A 50 -25.48 -5.17 -17.83
N ALA A 51 -26.07 -5.58 -16.71
CA ALA A 51 -27.08 -4.80 -16.02
C ALA A 51 -26.58 -3.36 -15.88
N ALA A 52 -27.47 -2.38 -16.11
CA ALA A 52 -27.15 -0.97 -15.95
C ALA A 52 -26.42 -0.76 -14.62
N PRO A 53 -25.24 -0.11 -14.62
CA PRO A 53 -24.48 0.00 -13.39
C PRO A 53 -25.31 0.81 -12.40
N ALA A 54 -25.37 0.30 -11.16
CA ALA A 54 -26.05 0.96 -10.07
C ALA A 54 -25.55 2.42 -9.94
N GLY A 55 -26.42 3.32 -9.49
CA GLY A 55 -26.04 4.71 -9.22
C GLY A 55 -24.86 4.82 -8.25
N GLN A 56 -24.38 6.04 -8.04
CA GLN A 56 -23.24 6.32 -7.15
C GLN A 56 -23.35 5.55 -5.82
N VAL A 57 -22.27 4.89 -5.43
CA VAL A 57 -22.16 4.16 -4.16
C VAL A 57 -21.37 5.02 -3.18
N VAL A 58 -21.98 5.29 -2.02
CA VAL A 58 -21.43 6.17 -1.00
C VAL A 58 -21.01 5.34 0.20
N PHE A 59 -19.72 5.39 0.54
CA PHE A 59 -19.16 4.81 1.76
C PHE A 59 -19.01 5.91 2.82
N PRO A 60 -19.88 5.96 3.84
CA PRO A 60 -19.70 6.88 4.96
C PRO A 60 -18.48 6.43 5.77
N LEU A 61 -17.48 7.29 5.86
CA LEU A 61 -16.20 7.01 6.50
C LEU A 61 -16.26 7.30 8.00
N LYS A 62 -15.67 6.40 8.78
CA LYS A 62 -15.48 6.53 10.22
C LYS A 62 -14.06 6.14 10.60
N TYR A 63 -13.50 6.85 11.57
CA TYR A 63 -12.26 6.45 12.20
C TYR A 63 -12.45 5.12 12.94
N THR A 64 -11.56 4.18 12.68
CA THR A 64 -11.45 2.92 13.42
C THR A 64 -10.01 2.75 13.86
N SER A 65 -9.78 2.46 15.13
CA SER A 65 -8.49 1.99 15.63
C SER A 65 -8.57 0.51 16.00
N TRP A 66 -7.48 -0.21 15.83
CA TRP A 66 -7.42 -1.64 16.07
C TRP A 66 -6.56 -1.98 17.27
N VAL A 67 -7.00 -3.00 17.98
CA VAL A 67 -6.17 -3.76 18.91
C VAL A 67 -5.51 -4.93 18.17
N GLU A 68 -4.48 -5.50 18.78
CA GLU A 68 -3.68 -6.56 18.16
C GLU A 68 -4.51 -7.82 17.87
N GLY A 69 -4.30 -8.43 16.69
CA GLY A 69 -5.01 -9.63 16.24
C GLY A 69 -6.28 -9.39 15.39
N GLU A 70 -6.80 -8.17 15.33
CA GLU A 70 -8.01 -7.88 14.54
C GLU A 70 -7.73 -7.75 13.04
N ARG A 71 -6.58 -7.19 12.67
CA ARG A 71 -6.01 -7.16 11.30
C ARG A 71 -4.48 -7.03 11.41
N GLU A 72 -3.74 -8.10 11.14
CA GLU A 72 -2.27 -8.06 11.08
C GLU A 72 -1.80 -7.97 9.63
N GLY A 73 -0.99 -6.95 9.33
CA GLY A 73 -0.64 -6.55 7.96
C GLY A 73 -1.50 -5.36 7.57
N VAL A 74 -0.99 -4.28 6.99
CA VAL A 74 -0.20 -4.32 5.76
C VAL A 74 0.81 -3.16 5.70
N ASN A 75 0.83 -2.23 6.66
CA ASN A 75 1.61 -1.00 6.55
C ASN A 75 2.72 -0.95 7.59
N SER A 76 3.85 -1.54 7.23
CA SER A 76 5.12 -1.19 7.87
C SER A 76 5.47 0.23 7.45
N ILE A 77 5.62 1.10 8.44
CA ILE A 77 6.34 2.35 8.29
C ILE A 77 7.81 1.95 8.35
N ASP A 78 8.48 1.89 7.20
CA ASP A 78 9.90 1.56 7.13
C ASP A 78 10.70 2.60 7.92
N SER A 79 11.10 2.25 9.13
CA SER A 79 12.03 3.05 9.92
C SER A 79 12.91 2.18 10.79
N THR A 80 13.96 1.65 10.18
CA THR A 80 15.13 1.09 10.90
C THR A 80 16.08 2.20 11.37
N GLN A 81 15.62 3.45 11.43
CA GLN A 81 16.43 4.59 11.80
C GLN A 81 16.43 4.78 13.32
N PHE A 82 17.60 5.04 13.86
CA PHE A 82 17.82 5.30 15.28
C PHE A 82 18.79 6.47 15.42
N VAL A 83 18.62 7.24 16.49
CA VAL A 83 19.62 8.20 16.92
C VAL A 83 20.45 7.59 18.05
N LYS A 84 21.76 7.88 18.05
CA LYS A 84 22.71 7.25 18.98
C LYS A 84 22.58 7.75 20.43
N SER A 85 21.95 8.91 20.64
CA SER A 85 21.89 9.60 21.92
C SER A 85 20.59 10.40 22.03
N PRO A 86 20.11 10.69 23.25
CA PRO A 86 18.98 11.61 23.43
C PRO A 86 19.34 12.98 22.88
N CYS A 87 18.42 13.60 22.13
CA CYS A 87 18.69 14.87 21.45
C CYS A 87 17.50 15.84 21.43
N THR A 88 16.41 15.51 22.13
CA THR A 88 15.22 16.35 22.28
C THR A 88 15.01 16.69 23.76
N SER A 89 14.33 17.79 24.06
CA SER A 89 13.99 18.15 25.45
C SER A 89 13.24 17.03 26.17
N PHE A 90 12.36 16.32 25.44
CA PHE A 90 11.69 15.11 25.94
C PHE A 90 12.69 14.03 26.35
N THR A 91 13.51 13.54 25.40
CA THR A 91 14.43 12.42 25.65
C THR A 91 15.52 12.75 26.67
N LEU A 92 15.96 14.01 26.75
CA LEU A 92 16.89 14.50 27.78
C LEU A 92 16.23 14.62 29.16
N GLY A 93 14.91 14.81 29.23
CA GLY A 93 14.14 14.89 30.46
C GLY A 93 13.79 13.53 31.08
N LEU A 94 13.94 12.43 30.32
CA LEU A 94 13.66 11.08 30.79
C LEU A 94 14.75 10.59 31.74
N LYS A 95 14.35 10.09 32.92
CA LYS A 95 15.25 9.46 33.90
C LYS A 95 15.28 7.95 33.70
N LEU A 96 15.93 7.51 32.62
CA LEU A 96 16.00 6.10 32.23
C LEU A 96 17.15 5.39 32.93
N THR A 97 16.93 4.15 33.37
CA THR A 97 17.90 3.38 34.16
C THR A 97 18.13 1.97 33.61
N ALA A 98 17.48 1.60 32.51
CA ALA A 98 17.66 0.30 31.90
C ALA A 98 19.11 0.07 31.41
N PRO A 99 19.57 -1.19 31.34
CA PRO A 99 20.90 -1.54 30.84
C PRO A 99 21.16 -1.03 29.42
N GLN A 100 20.11 -0.98 28.60
CA GLN A 100 20.16 -0.49 27.23
C GLN A 100 19.00 0.48 26.98
N VAL A 101 19.30 1.60 26.32
CA VAL A 101 18.32 2.56 25.85
C VAL A 101 18.58 2.85 24.38
N ILE A 102 17.52 2.86 23.59
CA ILE A 102 17.56 3.20 22.17
C ILE A 102 16.56 4.31 21.88
N TYR A 103 16.83 5.06 20.80
CA TYR A 103 16.00 6.19 20.37
C TYR A 103 15.55 5.93 18.94
N PRO A 104 14.51 5.10 18.73
CA PRO A 104 13.96 4.87 17.40
C PRO A 104 13.46 6.18 16.81
N VAL A 105 13.48 6.28 15.49
CA VAL A 105 12.83 7.37 14.76
C VAL A 105 11.42 6.92 14.44
N VAL A 106 10.44 7.79 14.65
CA VAL A 106 9.04 7.55 14.28
C VAL A 106 8.68 8.52 13.15
N PRO A 107 8.64 8.08 11.88
CA PRO A 107 8.53 9.00 10.74
C PRO A 107 7.29 9.90 10.72
N CYS A 108 6.19 9.53 11.41
CA CYS A 108 5.01 10.38 11.50
C CYS A 108 5.17 11.59 12.40
N LEU A 109 6.03 11.48 13.39
CA LEU A 109 6.17 12.53 14.40
C LEU A 109 7.13 13.58 13.87
N LYS A 110 6.66 14.82 13.91
CA LYS A 110 7.46 15.98 13.54
C LYS A 110 8.68 16.06 14.47
N ASP A 111 9.85 16.39 13.93
CA ASP A 111 11.07 16.67 14.71
C ASP A 111 11.61 15.50 15.58
N SER A 112 11.40 14.25 15.15
CA SER A 112 11.96 13.01 15.75
C SER A 112 13.47 13.09 16.12
N PRO A 113 13.95 12.44 17.22
CA PRO A 113 13.32 11.38 18.02
C PRO A 113 12.69 11.90 19.32
N LEU A 114 11.37 11.92 19.28
CA LEU A 114 10.47 12.11 20.41
C LEU A 114 10.22 10.80 21.16
N THR A 115 11.10 9.81 21.02
CA THR A 115 10.89 8.46 21.56
C THR A 115 12.15 7.87 22.18
N ALA A 116 11.97 7.09 23.24
CA ALA A 116 12.99 6.26 23.85
C ALA A 116 12.40 4.88 24.19
N VAL A 117 13.21 3.83 24.06
CA VAL A 117 12.84 2.48 24.48
C VAL A 117 13.89 1.95 25.43
N GLU A 118 13.45 1.54 26.62
CA GLU A 118 14.25 0.78 27.58
C GLU A 118 14.25 -0.70 27.18
N CYS A 119 15.44 -1.29 27.13
CA CYS A 119 15.64 -2.70 26.82
C CYS A 119 16.44 -3.41 27.94
N ASP A 120 16.23 -4.72 28.09
CA ASP A 120 17.04 -5.54 28.98
C ASP A 120 18.46 -5.81 28.41
N GLU A 121 19.27 -6.56 29.16
CA GLU A 121 20.64 -6.92 28.77
C GLU A 121 20.71 -7.74 27.48
N THR A 122 19.62 -8.44 27.13
CA THR A 122 19.50 -9.23 25.89
C THR A 122 19.00 -8.40 24.71
N GLY A 123 18.64 -7.14 24.94
CA GLY A 123 18.08 -6.23 23.96
C GLY A 123 16.56 -6.35 23.81
N LYS A 124 15.86 -7.12 24.64
CA LYS A 124 14.39 -7.21 24.60
C LYS A 124 13.76 -5.90 25.09
N ALA A 125 12.79 -5.37 24.35
CA ALA A 125 12.10 -4.14 24.74
C ALA A 125 11.28 -4.34 26.02
N LEU A 126 11.33 -3.36 26.92
CA LEU A 126 10.64 -3.35 28.21
C LEU A 126 9.58 -2.25 28.28
N THR A 127 9.96 -1.02 27.93
CA THR A 127 9.07 0.15 28.00
C THR A 127 9.38 1.13 26.87
N LEU A 128 8.34 1.59 26.19
CA LEU A 128 8.37 2.70 25.24
C LEU A 128 7.95 4.00 25.95
N TYR A 129 8.67 5.06 25.65
CA TYR A 129 8.37 6.44 26.01
C TYR A 129 8.22 7.22 24.70
N ILE A 130 7.12 7.94 24.53
CA ILE A 130 6.80 8.64 23.27
C ILE A 130 6.05 9.94 23.54
N ASP A 131 6.59 11.08 23.13
CA ASP A 131 5.94 12.39 23.22
C ASP A 131 4.94 12.53 22.04
N LEU A 132 3.70 12.15 22.30
CA LEU A 132 2.62 12.07 21.31
C LEU A 132 2.04 13.44 20.99
N ASN A 133 2.09 14.38 21.94
CA ASN A 133 1.56 15.74 21.78
C ASN A 133 2.64 16.79 21.48
N THR A 134 3.90 16.38 21.37
CA THR A 134 5.07 17.22 21.04
C THR A 134 5.35 18.33 22.07
N ASN A 135 4.98 18.14 23.34
CA ASN A 135 5.14 19.17 24.38
C ASN A 135 6.50 19.11 25.11
N GLY A 136 7.34 18.14 24.79
CA GLY A 136 8.66 17.96 25.37
C GLY A 136 8.68 17.33 26.77
N LYS A 137 7.57 16.77 27.25
CA LYS A 137 7.39 16.16 28.58
C LYS A 137 6.72 14.79 28.45
N LEU A 138 6.82 14.00 29.51
CA LEU A 138 6.14 12.71 29.61
C LEU A 138 4.79 12.89 30.28
N ASP A 139 3.73 12.70 29.51
CA ASP A 139 2.34 12.76 29.96
C ASP A 139 1.75 11.35 30.21
N GLU A 140 0.51 11.33 30.71
CA GLU A 140 -0.23 10.09 30.91
C GLU A 140 -0.49 9.39 29.55
N GLY A 141 -0.26 8.07 29.50
CA GLY A 141 -0.43 7.26 28.29
C GLY A 141 0.79 7.24 27.34
N GLU A 142 1.82 8.04 27.61
CA GLU A 142 3.04 8.11 26.82
C GLU A 142 4.14 7.13 27.29
N ARG A 143 3.95 6.53 28.46
CA ARG A 143 4.75 5.41 28.97
C ARG A 143 4.02 4.09 28.76
N ILE A 144 4.52 3.27 27.84
CA ILE A 144 3.86 2.05 27.36
C ILE A 144 4.74 0.85 27.68
N SER A 145 4.27 -0.05 28.54
CA SER A 145 4.98 -1.30 28.83
C SER A 145 4.88 -2.28 27.65
N ALA A 146 5.95 -3.04 27.43
CA ALA A 146 5.96 -4.08 26.41
C ALA A 146 4.98 -5.19 26.80
N ASP A 147 4.24 -5.70 25.83
CA ASP A 147 3.36 -6.85 26.05
C ASP A 147 4.21 -8.13 26.26
N ALA A 148 4.37 -8.54 27.51
CA ALA A 148 5.23 -9.65 27.92
C ALA A 148 4.69 -11.04 27.54
N THR A 149 3.45 -11.17 27.05
CA THR A 149 2.79 -12.46 26.81
C THR A 149 3.19 -13.15 25.50
N LYS A 150 4.09 -12.55 24.71
CA LYS A 150 4.34 -12.96 23.32
C LYS A 150 5.80 -13.34 23.09
N ASP A 151 6.03 -14.65 22.97
CA ASP A 151 7.32 -15.30 22.73
C ASP A 151 7.99 -14.79 21.43
N THR A 152 9.30 -14.57 21.54
CA THR A 152 10.17 -13.69 20.75
C THR A 152 10.68 -14.31 19.44
N ARG A 153 9.95 -15.27 18.85
CA ARG A 153 10.46 -16.00 17.69
C ARG A 153 10.00 -15.52 16.32
N ASN A 154 8.97 -14.67 16.20
CA ASN A 154 8.59 -14.05 14.93
C ASN A 154 7.68 -12.83 15.16
N THR A 155 8.21 -11.62 14.92
CA THR A 155 7.51 -10.40 14.44
C THR A 155 6.16 -9.98 15.09
N LYS A 156 5.90 -10.35 16.35
CA LYS A 156 4.70 -9.89 17.06
C LYS A 156 4.84 -8.45 17.55
N ARG A 157 3.70 -7.76 17.64
CA ARG A 157 3.61 -6.38 18.11
C ARG A 157 3.91 -6.36 19.61
N ILE A 158 4.74 -5.42 20.03
CA ILE A 158 5.21 -5.30 21.41
C ILE A 158 4.74 -4.02 22.10
N PHE A 159 4.41 -2.98 21.31
CA PHE A 159 3.86 -1.73 21.79
C PHE A 159 2.65 -1.34 20.95
N SER A 160 1.66 -0.72 21.60
CA SER A 160 0.55 -0.02 20.96
C SER A 160 0.31 1.28 21.72
N THR A 161 0.26 2.40 21.00
CA THR A 161 -0.10 3.69 21.61
C THR A 161 -1.59 3.74 21.94
N PRO A 162 -2.03 4.63 22.83
CA PRO A 162 -3.41 5.13 22.78
C PRO A 162 -3.69 5.82 21.45
N ASP A 163 -4.96 6.12 21.18
CA ASP A 163 -5.31 7.06 20.12
C ASP A 163 -4.77 8.46 20.49
N PHE A 164 -4.17 9.14 19.52
CA PHE A 164 -3.61 10.49 19.68
C PHE A 164 -3.88 11.34 18.45
N GLU A 165 -3.57 12.64 18.53
CA GLU A 165 -3.85 13.60 17.46
C GLU A 165 -2.56 14.08 16.77
N ILE A 166 -2.53 13.99 15.45
CA ILE A 166 -1.48 14.58 14.62
C ILE A 166 -1.98 15.89 14.03
N HIS A 167 -1.21 16.96 14.21
CA HIS A 167 -1.49 18.28 13.66
C HIS A 167 -0.59 18.56 12.45
N ARG A 168 -1.18 18.77 11.26
CA ARG A 168 -0.45 19.03 10.02
C ARG A 168 -1.27 19.90 9.06
N ASP A 169 -0.63 20.88 8.44
CA ASP A 169 -1.24 21.79 7.46
C ASP A 169 -2.57 22.42 7.93
N GLY A 170 -2.65 22.78 9.21
CA GLY A 170 -3.84 23.37 9.83
C GLY A 170 -4.99 22.39 10.08
N LYS A 171 -4.75 21.07 10.00
CA LYS A 171 -5.73 20.01 10.25
C LYS A 171 -5.27 19.07 11.37
N THR A 172 -6.25 18.42 11.99
CA THR A 172 -6.07 17.44 13.06
C THR A 172 -6.54 16.07 12.59
N PHE A 173 -5.73 15.05 12.84
CA PHE A 173 -5.99 13.67 12.45
C PHE A 173 -5.88 12.75 13.67
N SER A 174 -6.90 11.95 13.93
CA SER A 174 -6.82 10.86 14.91
C SER A 174 -5.91 9.75 14.38
N TYR A 175 -5.06 9.23 15.25
CA TYR A 175 -4.01 8.31 14.86
C TYR A 175 -3.67 7.29 15.94
N ARG A 176 -3.16 6.13 15.52
CA ARG A 176 -2.68 5.09 16.43
C ARG A 176 -1.51 4.34 15.84
N LEU A 177 -0.50 4.07 16.67
CA LEU A 177 0.72 3.38 16.26
C LEU A 177 0.92 2.09 17.03
N GLY A 178 1.54 1.13 16.35
CA GLY A 178 2.09 -0.08 16.94
C GLY A 178 3.55 -0.23 16.55
N ALA A 179 4.31 -0.91 17.38
CA ALA A 179 5.69 -1.26 17.06
C ALA A 179 5.88 -2.78 17.21
N THR A 180 6.53 -3.39 16.23
CA THR A 180 7.06 -4.77 16.33
C THR A 180 8.57 -4.69 16.52
N GLN A 181 9.12 -5.54 17.38
CA GLN A 181 10.56 -5.66 17.54
C GLN A 181 11.10 -6.85 16.75
N TRP A 182 12.26 -6.66 16.14
CA TRP A 182 13.12 -7.73 15.67
C TRP A 182 14.58 -7.45 16.08
N VAL A 183 15.44 -8.45 15.98
CA VAL A 183 16.86 -8.30 16.31
C VAL A 183 17.66 -8.42 15.01
N ALA A 184 18.43 -7.39 14.69
CA ALA A 184 19.29 -7.40 13.51
C ALA A 184 20.45 -8.39 13.64
N SER A 185 21.11 -8.68 12.51
CA SER A 185 22.27 -9.57 12.48
C SER A 185 23.43 -9.09 13.37
N ASP A 186 23.50 -7.78 13.63
CA ASP A 186 24.44 -7.15 14.56
C ASP A 186 23.97 -7.16 16.02
N LYS A 187 22.91 -7.91 16.32
CA LYS A 187 22.27 -8.07 17.63
C LYS A 187 21.65 -6.79 18.21
N ARG A 188 21.51 -5.72 17.42
CA ARG A 188 20.80 -4.53 17.88
C ARG A 188 19.29 -4.73 17.75
N PRO A 189 18.51 -4.32 18.76
CA PRO A 189 17.06 -4.31 18.64
C PRO A 189 16.62 -3.29 17.57
N GLN A 190 15.69 -3.70 16.74
CA GLN A 190 15.11 -2.94 15.64
C GLN A 190 13.59 -2.88 15.81
N PHE A 191 12.98 -1.81 15.32
CA PHE A 191 11.56 -1.54 15.49
C PHE A 191 10.96 -1.21 14.14
N ASP A 192 9.90 -1.94 13.78
CA ASP A 192 9.08 -1.59 12.64
C ASP A 192 7.78 -1.00 13.18
N TRP A 193 7.53 0.25 12.81
CA TRP A 193 6.30 0.94 13.22
C TRP A 193 5.19 0.58 12.26
N LYS A 194 3.97 0.50 12.76
CA LYS A 194 2.77 0.16 11.99
C LYS A 194 1.63 1.08 12.36
N VAL A 195 0.84 1.43 11.36
CA VAL A 195 -0.40 2.18 11.55
C VAL A 195 -1.47 1.23 12.04
N LEU A 196 -2.10 1.56 13.15
CA LEU A 196 -3.16 0.75 13.79
C LEU A 196 -4.53 1.42 13.69
N CYS A 197 -4.72 2.27 12.69
CA CYS A 197 -5.96 2.98 12.45
C CYS A 197 -6.23 3.13 10.95
N ALA A 198 -7.50 3.33 10.62
CA ALA A 198 -7.99 3.52 9.26
C ALA A 198 -9.26 4.37 9.23
N GLN A 199 -9.65 4.79 8.04
CA GLN A 199 -11.02 5.22 7.75
C GLN A 199 -11.77 4.04 7.14
N GLU A 200 -12.87 3.63 7.77
CA GLU A 200 -13.70 2.53 7.32
C GLU A 200 -15.11 3.00 6.96
N GLY A 201 -15.64 2.44 5.87
CA GLY A 201 -17.04 2.63 5.47
C GLY A 201 -17.63 1.34 4.95
N VAL A 202 -18.94 1.20 5.05
CA VAL A 202 -19.68 0.04 4.54
C VAL A 202 -20.79 0.54 3.61
N ALA A 203 -20.92 -0.09 2.45
CA ALA A 203 -21.98 0.23 1.49
C ALA A 203 -22.35 -1.00 0.65
N MET A 204 -23.50 -0.91 -0.03
CA MET A 204 -23.92 -1.91 -1.03
C MET A 204 -23.32 -1.55 -2.38
N LEU A 205 -22.47 -2.43 -2.91
CA LEU A 205 -21.89 -2.32 -4.24
C LEU A 205 -22.29 -3.56 -5.04
N GLU A 206 -22.98 -3.37 -6.17
CA GLU A 206 -23.46 -4.46 -7.04
C GLU A 206 -24.31 -5.51 -6.29
N GLY A 207 -25.15 -5.07 -5.37
CA GLY A 207 -26.00 -5.96 -4.56
C GLY A 207 -25.24 -6.74 -3.48
N GLN A 208 -23.96 -6.45 -3.26
CA GLN A 208 -23.15 -7.04 -2.21
C GLN A 208 -22.67 -6.00 -1.21
N GLU A 209 -22.77 -6.31 0.09
CA GLU A 209 -22.20 -5.46 1.13
C GLU A 209 -20.67 -5.52 1.07
N ARG A 210 -20.05 -4.35 0.93
CA ARG A 210 -18.60 -4.17 0.86
C ARG A 210 -18.12 -3.27 1.99
N ARG A 211 -16.95 -3.58 2.53
CA ARG A 211 -16.21 -2.72 3.46
C ARG A 211 -15.06 -2.06 2.72
N LEU A 212 -15.08 -0.74 2.69
CA LEU A 212 -13.95 0.10 2.30
C LEU A 212 -13.08 0.35 3.53
N THR A 213 -11.78 0.13 3.42
CA THR A 213 -10.78 0.48 4.45
C THR A 213 -9.67 1.29 3.79
N ILE A 214 -9.50 2.55 4.22
CA ILE A 214 -8.44 3.44 3.75
C ILE A 214 -7.40 3.58 4.84
N PHE A 215 -6.15 3.28 4.50
CA PHE A 215 -5.02 3.38 5.39
C PHE A 215 -4.10 4.49 4.93
N ASP A 216 -3.67 5.33 5.86
CA ASP A 216 -2.54 6.21 5.64
C ASP A 216 -1.24 5.39 5.75
N THR A 217 -0.53 5.19 4.64
CA THR A 217 0.70 4.37 4.64
C THR A 217 1.94 5.19 4.94
N ARG A 218 1.83 6.51 4.84
CA ARG A 218 2.90 7.45 5.17
C ARG A 218 2.50 8.19 6.40
N ALA A 219 2.97 7.66 7.52
CA ALA A 219 2.45 8.05 8.79
C ALA A 219 2.41 9.57 8.98
N GLY A 220 1.24 10.09 9.34
CA GLY A 220 1.04 11.50 9.57
C GLY A 220 0.98 12.36 8.31
N GLU A 221 1.33 11.86 7.12
CA GLU A 221 0.94 12.52 5.85
C GLU A 221 -0.58 12.57 5.75
N GLY A 222 -1.28 11.68 6.46
CA GLY A 222 -2.52 11.91 7.20
C GLY A 222 -3.74 12.14 6.33
N ASN A 223 -3.54 12.33 5.04
CA ASN A 223 -4.59 12.70 4.16
C ASN A 223 -5.23 11.43 3.62
N TYR A 224 -6.11 10.85 4.45
CA TYR A 224 -7.09 9.85 4.04
C TYR A 224 -7.94 10.28 2.85
N THR A 225 -7.82 11.55 2.41
CA THR A 225 -8.49 12.12 1.24
C THR A 225 -7.58 12.49 0.06
N ALA A 226 -6.29 12.15 0.11
CA ALA A 226 -5.36 12.36 -1.01
C ALA A 226 -4.92 11.04 -1.63
N TYR A 227 -4.93 11.02 -2.96
CA TYR A 227 -4.46 9.90 -3.75
C TYR A 227 -2.94 9.71 -3.60
N HIS A 228 -2.45 8.50 -3.89
CA HIS A 228 -1.05 8.07 -3.81
C HIS A 228 -0.42 8.03 -2.41
N GLN A 229 -1.03 8.69 -1.42
CA GLN A 229 -0.55 8.71 -0.04
C GLN A 229 -1.13 7.57 0.81
N CYS A 230 -2.30 7.07 0.42
CA CYS A 230 -3.00 6.03 1.14
C CYS A 230 -3.07 4.73 0.32
N CYS A 231 -3.31 3.63 1.02
CA CYS A 231 -3.76 2.38 0.42
C CYS A 231 -5.25 2.21 0.72
N VAL A 232 -5.94 1.54 -0.19
CA VAL A 232 -7.36 1.21 -0.08
C VAL A 232 -7.54 -0.29 -0.21
N ILE A 233 -8.43 -0.83 0.61
CA ILE A 233 -8.94 -2.19 0.53
C ILE A 233 -10.45 -2.10 0.39
N LEU A 234 -11.02 -2.86 -0.53
CA LEU A 234 -12.46 -2.96 -0.72
C LEU A 234 -12.88 -4.42 -0.76
N ASP A 235 -13.32 -4.93 0.39
CA ASP A 235 -13.63 -6.34 0.59
C ASP A 235 -15.11 -6.61 0.72
N LYS A 236 -15.48 -7.86 0.49
CA LYS A 236 -16.76 -8.41 0.94
C LYS A 236 -16.76 -8.46 2.46
N VAL A 237 -17.81 -7.97 3.12
CA VAL A 237 -17.89 -7.96 4.59
C VAL A 237 -17.76 -9.37 5.20
N THR A 238 -18.21 -10.38 4.46
CA THR A 238 -18.14 -11.80 4.86
C THR A 238 -16.80 -12.48 4.53
N SER A 239 -15.84 -11.80 3.91
CA SER A 239 -14.57 -12.41 3.54
C SER A 239 -13.75 -12.75 4.79
N THR A 240 -13.30 -14.00 4.86
CA THR A 240 -12.31 -14.47 5.86
C THR A 240 -10.91 -14.58 5.25
N GLU A 241 -10.71 -14.11 4.02
CA GLU A 241 -9.42 -14.19 3.36
C GLU A 241 -8.39 -13.37 4.14
N LYS A 242 -7.20 -13.94 4.35
CA LYS A 242 -6.13 -13.25 5.09
C LYS A 242 -5.26 -12.36 4.19
N ASN A 243 -5.40 -12.50 2.86
CA ASN A 243 -4.59 -11.82 1.87
C ASN A 243 -5.48 -10.93 1.01
N HIS A 244 -5.70 -9.71 1.47
CA HIS A 244 -6.44 -8.71 0.70
C HIS A 244 -5.49 -7.99 -0.27
N PRO A 245 -5.76 -8.00 -1.59
CA PRO A 245 -4.97 -7.21 -2.53
C PRO A 245 -5.21 -5.73 -2.24
N TYR A 246 -4.20 -5.06 -1.70
CA TYR A 246 -4.23 -3.62 -1.49
C TYR A 246 -4.07 -2.90 -2.82
N GLN A 247 -4.82 -1.81 -2.97
CA GLN A 247 -4.64 -0.88 -4.08
C GLN A 247 -4.09 0.43 -3.54
N ILE A 248 -3.31 1.14 -4.35
CA ILE A 248 -2.98 2.54 -4.07
C ILE A 248 -4.29 3.32 -4.15
N LEU A 249 -4.54 4.22 -3.18
CA LEU A 249 -5.71 5.10 -3.25
C LEU A 249 -5.58 5.96 -4.51
N SER A 250 -6.53 5.79 -5.42
CA SER A 250 -6.52 6.37 -6.77
C SER A 250 -7.91 6.91 -7.10
N SER A 251 -7.98 7.93 -7.96
CA SER A 251 -9.27 8.45 -8.45
C SER A 251 -9.98 7.48 -9.40
N LEU A 252 -9.29 6.41 -9.79
CA LEU A 252 -9.84 5.28 -10.53
C LEU A 252 -9.54 4.02 -9.73
N ILE A 253 -10.57 3.31 -9.28
CA ILE A 253 -10.45 2.07 -8.51
C ILE A 253 -11.03 0.92 -9.30
N ARG A 254 -10.31 -0.22 -9.30
CA ARG A 254 -10.84 -1.47 -9.82
C ARG A 254 -11.47 -2.27 -8.69
N VAL A 255 -12.68 -2.74 -8.91
CA VAL A 255 -13.37 -3.65 -7.99
C VAL A 255 -13.83 -4.84 -8.81
N ASP A 256 -13.33 -6.03 -8.44
CA ASP A 256 -13.48 -7.24 -9.23
C ASP A 256 -13.03 -6.99 -10.70
N ASN A 257 -13.96 -6.84 -11.65
CA ASN A 257 -13.68 -6.56 -13.06
C ASN A 257 -14.31 -5.26 -13.58
N GLN A 258 -14.72 -4.37 -12.67
CA GLN A 258 -15.30 -3.07 -13.03
C GLN A 258 -14.43 -1.92 -12.50
N TYR A 259 -14.52 -0.78 -13.18
CA TYR A 259 -13.80 0.42 -12.81
C TYR A 259 -14.77 1.48 -12.30
N TYR A 260 -14.33 2.21 -11.28
CA TYR A 260 -15.10 3.25 -10.62
C TYR A 260 -14.28 4.53 -10.53
N ASP A 261 -14.88 5.65 -10.91
CA ASP A 261 -14.38 6.97 -10.58
C ASP A 261 -14.64 7.21 -9.10
N ALA A 262 -13.55 7.40 -8.37
CA ALA A 262 -13.55 7.49 -6.93
C ALA A 262 -13.24 8.93 -6.51
N HIS A 263 -14.02 9.49 -5.59
CA HIS A 263 -13.75 10.81 -5.01
C HIS A 263 -14.27 10.92 -3.58
N PHE A 264 -13.77 11.91 -2.85
CA PHE A 264 -14.31 12.26 -1.54
C PHE A 264 -15.42 13.29 -1.70
N SER A 265 -16.41 13.26 -0.81
CA SER A 265 -17.34 14.39 -0.64
C SER A 265 -16.56 15.65 -0.22
N GLU A 266 -17.15 16.83 -0.44
CA GLU A 266 -16.53 18.11 -0.05
C GLU A 266 -16.18 18.16 1.44
N ASP A 267 -17.05 17.60 2.29
CA ASP A 267 -16.84 17.50 3.74
C ASP A 267 -15.93 16.34 4.16
N LYS A 268 -15.46 15.53 3.20
CA LYS A 268 -14.53 14.41 3.37
C LYS A 268 -15.03 13.28 4.26
N LYS A 269 -16.33 13.26 4.58
CA LYS A 269 -16.94 12.21 5.38
C LYS A 269 -17.38 11.01 4.55
N ASN A 270 -17.40 11.13 3.23
CA ASN A 270 -17.82 10.06 2.35
C ASN A 270 -16.78 9.80 1.27
N PHE A 271 -16.62 8.53 0.93
CA PHE A 271 -15.94 8.09 -0.27
C PHE A 271 -16.97 7.60 -1.27
N ILE A 272 -16.96 8.17 -2.48
CA ILE A 272 -18.01 7.98 -3.47
C ILE A 272 -17.39 7.25 -4.66
N LEU A 273 -17.99 6.13 -5.03
CA LEU A 273 -17.68 5.39 -6.24
C LEU A 273 -18.79 5.63 -7.27
N THR A 274 -18.40 6.14 -8.43
CA THR A 274 -19.27 6.27 -9.60
C THR A 274 -18.80 5.28 -10.66
N PRO A 275 -19.68 4.45 -11.25
CA PRO A 275 -19.27 3.56 -12.33
C PRO A 275 -18.58 4.32 -13.45
N ASN A 276 -17.38 3.90 -13.82
CA ASN A 276 -16.67 4.49 -14.96
C ASN A 276 -17.26 3.91 -16.25
N LEU A 277 -17.83 4.78 -17.08
CA LEU A 277 -18.55 4.41 -18.30
C LEU A 277 -17.70 4.56 -19.58
N LEU A 278 -16.40 4.83 -19.45
CA LEU A 278 -15.54 4.92 -20.62
C LEU A 278 -15.48 3.55 -21.31
N PRO A 279 -15.39 3.52 -22.65
CA PRO A 279 -15.13 2.29 -23.38
C PRO A 279 -13.91 1.57 -22.81
N GLN A 280 -13.92 0.24 -22.77
CA GLN A 280 -12.75 -0.51 -22.32
C GLN A 280 -11.87 -0.89 -23.51
N GLY A 281 -10.56 -0.78 -23.33
CA GLY A 281 -9.53 -1.31 -24.22
C GLY A 281 -8.71 -2.37 -23.49
N SER A 282 -8.21 -3.37 -24.23
CA SER A 282 -7.43 -4.45 -23.63
C SER A 282 -5.93 -4.15 -23.72
N LEU A 283 -5.26 -4.16 -22.57
CA LEU A 283 -3.81 -4.09 -22.47
C LEU A 283 -3.23 -5.49 -22.33
N GLN A 284 -2.34 -5.87 -23.23
CA GLN A 284 -1.52 -7.08 -23.08
C GLN A 284 -0.04 -6.72 -23.10
N LEU A 285 0.68 -7.15 -22.06
CA LEU A 285 2.12 -6.98 -21.96
C LEU A 285 2.81 -8.31 -22.26
N SER A 286 3.54 -8.37 -23.37
CA SER A 286 4.38 -9.50 -23.75
C SER A 286 5.85 -9.13 -23.59
N VAL A 287 6.56 -9.82 -22.69
CA VAL A 287 8.00 -9.65 -22.51
C VAL A 287 8.70 -10.76 -23.28
N VAL A 288 9.39 -10.40 -24.36
CA VAL A 288 10.24 -11.33 -25.12
C VAL A 288 11.66 -11.24 -24.59
N SER A 289 12.15 -12.31 -23.97
CA SER A 289 13.52 -12.40 -23.45
C SER A 289 14.33 -13.48 -24.16
N VAL A 290 15.67 -13.36 -24.11
CA VAL A 290 16.55 -14.44 -24.58
C VAL A 290 16.35 -15.70 -23.72
N PRO A 291 16.52 -16.93 -24.26
CA PRO A 291 16.11 -18.18 -23.60
C PRO A 291 16.66 -18.42 -22.18
N HIS A 292 17.77 -17.76 -21.82
CA HIS A 292 18.43 -17.90 -20.52
C HIS A 292 18.05 -16.82 -19.50
N LEU A 293 17.19 -15.87 -19.89
CA LEU A 293 16.77 -14.76 -19.05
C LEU A 293 15.35 -15.03 -18.57
N LYS A 294 15.23 -15.34 -17.28
CA LYS A 294 13.92 -15.45 -16.63
C LYS A 294 13.43 -14.05 -16.28
N THR A 295 12.17 -13.78 -16.58
CA THR A 295 11.49 -12.56 -16.17
C THR A 295 10.31 -12.92 -15.30
N LYS A 296 10.06 -12.11 -14.28
CA LYS A 296 8.85 -12.22 -13.45
C LYS A 296 8.29 -10.82 -13.29
N THR A 297 7.18 -10.56 -13.97
CA THR A 297 6.35 -9.38 -13.72
C THR A 297 5.16 -9.83 -12.90
N SER A 298 5.20 -9.60 -11.58
CA SER A 298 4.06 -9.91 -10.70
C SER A 298 2.95 -8.87 -10.81
N ALA A 299 3.29 -7.63 -11.20
CA ALA A 299 2.33 -6.55 -11.32
C ALA A 299 2.78 -5.48 -12.33
N ILE A 300 1.82 -4.74 -12.87
CA ILE A 300 2.01 -3.60 -13.76
C ILE A 300 1.54 -2.36 -13.02
N GLY A 301 2.46 -1.43 -12.76
CA GLY A 301 2.15 -0.10 -12.27
C GLY A 301 1.76 0.81 -13.43
N LEU A 302 0.60 1.47 -13.32
CA LEU A 302 0.14 2.48 -14.26
C LEU A 302 -0.20 3.75 -13.50
N SER A 303 0.13 4.91 -14.08
CA SER A 303 -0.41 6.20 -13.65
C SER A 303 -1.20 6.86 -14.78
N GLY A 304 -2.10 7.78 -14.44
CA GLY A 304 -2.85 8.53 -15.45
C GLY A 304 -1.91 9.46 -16.24
N GLY A 305 -2.09 9.49 -17.56
CA GLY A 305 -1.29 10.32 -18.46
C GLY A 305 -1.52 11.81 -18.27
N GLU A 306 -2.79 12.16 -18.06
CA GLU A 306 -3.27 13.54 -17.84
C GLU A 306 -3.70 13.76 -16.39
N ASN A 307 -4.36 12.76 -15.79
CA ASN A 307 -4.81 12.81 -14.41
C ASN A 307 -3.80 12.10 -13.49
N ASN A 308 -2.99 12.89 -12.79
CA ASN A 308 -1.98 12.40 -11.87
C ASN A 308 -2.53 11.81 -10.57
N ALA A 309 -3.86 11.81 -10.36
CA ALA A 309 -4.52 11.14 -9.23
C ALA A 309 -4.84 9.66 -9.51
N ILE A 310 -4.60 9.19 -10.74
CA ILE A 310 -4.78 7.79 -11.13
C ILE A 310 -3.49 7.05 -10.87
N ALA A 311 -3.56 6.01 -10.03
CA ALA A 311 -2.52 4.99 -9.85
C ALA A 311 -3.15 3.60 -9.74
N LEU A 312 -2.72 2.69 -10.60
CA LEU A 312 -3.17 1.31 -10.60
C LEU A 312 -1.96 0.39 -10.43
N ASN A 313 -2.13 -0.66 -9.62
CA ASN A 313 -1.19 -1.76 -9.54
C ASN A 313 -1.93 -3.04 -9.92
N LEU A 314 -1.71 -3.50 -11.15
CA LEU A 314 -2.50 -4.56 -11.76
C LEU A 314 -1.69 -5.86 -11.74
N LEU A 315 -2.19 -6.87 -11.04
CA LEU A 315 -1.55 -8.18 -11.01
C LEU A 315 -1.64 -8.82 -12.40
N ASN A 316 -0.53 -9.39 -12.87
CA ASN A 316 -0.51 -10.13 -14.12
C ASN A 316 -1.12 -11.52 -13.90
N GLU A 317 -2.36 -11.72 -14.34
CA GLU A 317 -3.05 -13.02 -14.32
C GLU A 317 -2.61 -13.91 -15.49
N GLN A 318 -1.32 -14.26 -15.52
CA GLN A 318 -0.78 -15.35 -16.36
C GLN A 318 -1.15 -15.23 -17.85
N GLY A 319 -0.98 -14.04 -18.43
CA GLY A 319 -1.08 -13.83 -19.89
C GLY A 319 -2.47 -13.45 -20.40
N LYS A 320 -3.47 -13.29 -19.53
CA LYS A 320 -4.75 -12.67 -19.91
C LYS A 320 -4.58 -11.18 -20.18
N PRO A 321 -5.23 -10.63 -21.22
CA PRO A 321 -5.35 -9.19 -21.37
C PRO A 321 -6.03 -8.57 -20.15
N ILE A 322 -5.60 -7.36 -19.80
CA ILE A 322 -6.21 -6.58 -18.74
C ILE A 322 -7.06 -5.50 -19.40
N ASP A 323 -8.37 -5.55 -19.18
CA ASP A 323 -9.26 -4.51 -19.66
C ASP A 323 -9.10 -3.24 -18.82
N LEU A 324 -8.97 -2.10 -19.51
CA LEU A 324 -8.75 -0.78 -18.95
C LEU A 324 -9.70 0.23 -19.58
N PRO A 325 -10.21 1.23 -18.83
CA PRO A 325 -10.89 2.37 -19.41
C PRO A 325 -10.05 3.06 -20.50
N ALA A 326 -10.68 3.49 -21.58
CA ALA A 326 -10.02 4.14 -22.71
C ALA A 326 -9.55 5.56 -22.33
N MET A 327 -8.36 5.63 -21.76
CA MET A 327 -7.68 6.87 -21.39
C MET A 327 -6.16 6.71 -21.55
N THR A 328 -5.43 7.82 -21.46
CA THR A 328 -3.97 7.79 -21.50
C THR A 328 -3.41 7.33 -20.17
N TYR A 329 -2.48 6.36 -20.22
CA TYR A 329 -1.72 5.88 -19.07
C TYR A 329 -0.22 6.05 -19.30
N ARG A 330 0.52 6.23 -18.21
CA ARG A 330 1.99 6.12 -18.15
C ARG A 330 2.36 4.83 -17.46
N PHE A 331 3.40 4.17 -17.95
CA PHE A 331 3.91 2.94 -17.33
C PHE A 331 4.89 3.29 -16.22
N ASP A 332 4.53 2.89 -15.01
CA ASP A 332 5.37 2.98 -13.82
C ASP A 332 5.76 1.56 -13.40
N CYS A 333 6.56 0.89 -14.22
CA CYS A 333 7.02 -0.47 -13.93
C CYS A 333 8.54 -0.51 -13.72
N ALA A 334 8.96 -1.30 -12.73
CA ALA A 334 10.33 -1.76 -12.60
C ALA A 334 10.37 -3.23 -13.08
N LEU A 335 11.07 -3.50 -14.17
CA LEU A 335 11.35 -4.86 -14.62
C LEU A 335 12.66 -5.32 -13.98
N THR A 336 12.61 -6.42 -13.21
CA THR A 336 13.80 -7.06 -12.66
C THR A 336 14.23 -8.21 -13.55
N TYR A 337 15.50 -8.22 -13.93
CA TYR A 337 16.12 -9.25 -14.74
C TYR A 337 17.19 -9.99 -13.94
N TRP A 338 17.36 -11.28 -14.20
CA TRP A 338 18.49 -12.05 -13.68
C TRP A 338 18.97 -13.09 -14.70
N SER A 339 20.27 -13.38 -14.68
CA SER A 339 20.88 -14.46 -15.44
C SER A 339 20.99 -15.72 -14.59
N ASP A 340 20.84 -16.90 -15.21
CA ASP A 340 21.02 -18.20 -14.55
C ASP A 340 22.51 -18.54 -14.27
N THR A 341 23.44 -17.58 -14.32
CA THR A 341 24.84 -17.81 -13.94
C THR A 341 24.96 -17.90 -12.41
N VAL A 342 24.52 -19.04 -11.88
CA VAL A 342 24.98 -19.57 -10.60
C VAL A 342 26.48 -19.77 -10.75
N GLY A 343 27.26 -18.99 -10.00
CA GLY A 343 28.71 -19.17 -9.91
C GLY A 343 29.00 -20.59 -9.46
N THR A 344 29.64 -21.35 -10.34
CA THR A 344 30.66 -22.31 -9.92
C THR A 344 31.88 -21.49 -9.55
N ASP A 345 32.07 -21.24 -8.26
CA ASP A 345 33.38 -21.01 -7.65
C ASP A 345 33.39 -21.72 -6.29
#